data_AF-A0A7X5TIQ7-F1
#
_entry.id   AF-A0A7X5TIQ7-F1
#
_cell.length_a   1.000
_cell.length_b   1.000
_cell.length_c   1.000
_cell.angle_alpha   90.00
_cell.angle_beta   90.00
_cell.angle_gamma   90.00
#
_symmetry.space_group_name_H-M   'P 1'
#
loop_
_entity.id
_entity.type
_entity.pdbx_description
1 polymer ?
#
loop_
_entity_poly.entity_id
_entity_poly.type
_entity_poly.pdbx_seq_one_letter_code
_entity_poly.pdbx_strand_id
1 'polypeptide(L)'
;MKYDIFFISYDEPCAESNWNHLKNRFPDAKRIHGVNGILKAHKVASDSVTAKWFFVVDGDNRIRDEFNFELPVEPLCSTATYVWRSVNSVNRLCYGNGGVKLFNKRLFQEVRSFSGDMTISLSPDYHVVNVVASDTVINTSSFHSWRAAFRECIKLSIPRKNPKEDIIRKERLTAWNLIDTRIEFGDWILKGANDAAHFYEENIENMEFLLSTINDFKWLRDTFNLKYIQKDRA
;
A
#
# COMPACT_ATOMS: atom_id res chain seq x y z
N MET A 1 -4.46 -2.52 -26.29
CA MET A 1 -3.19 -1.81 -26.05
C MET A 1 -2.25 -2.71 -25.23
N LYS A 2 -0.93 -2.70 -25.48
CA LYS A 2 0.05 -3.55 -24.75
C LYS A 2 0.43 -2.90 -23.40
N TYR A 3 0.64 -3.71 -22.36
CA TYR A 3 1.10 -3.29 -21.03
C TYR A 3 2.12 -4.30 -20.46
N ASP A 4 2.90 -3.90 -19.46
CA ASP A 4 3.74 -4.79 -18.65
C ASP A 4 3.14 -4.98 -17.24
N ILE A 5 3.45 -6.09 -16.56
CA ILE A 5 3.07 -6.32 -15.15
C ILE A 5 4.35 -6.38 -14.30
N PHE A 6 4.44 -5.52 -13.30
CA PHE A 6 5.54 -5.50 -12.33
C PHE A 6 5.05 -5.87 -10.94
N PHE A 7 5.69 -6.86 -10.34
CA PHE A 7 5.57 -7.17 -8.92
C PHE A 7 6.69 -6.45 -8.16
N ILE A 8 6.34 -5.55 -7.25
CA ILE A 8 7.29 -4.78 -6.44
C ILE A 8 7.27 -5.33 -5.03
N SER A 9 8.42 -5.82 -4.57
CA SER A 9 8.58 -6.40 -3.22
C SER A 9 9.82 -5.85 -2.53
N TYR A 10 9.80 -5.83 -1.21
CA TYR A 10 10.91 -5.37 -0.40
C TYR A 10 11.27 -6.40 0.66
N ASP A 11 10.54 -6.45 1.76
CA ASP A 11 10.80 -7.30 2.93
C ASP A 11 9.57 -8.09 3.39
N GLU A 12 8.48 -8.09 2.60
CA GLU A 12 7.24 -8.77 2.96
C GLU A 12 7.45 -10.30 3.00
N PRO A 13 7.15 -10.99 4.12
CA PRO A 13 7.38 -12.43 4.24
C PRO A 13 6.57 -13.27 3.24
N CYS A 14 5.38 -12.79 2.84
CA CYS A 14 4.53 -13.44 1.84
C CYS A 14 4.90 -13.11 0.39
N ALA A 15 5.91 -12.27 0.14
CA ALA A 15 6.25 -11.81 -1.21
C ALA A 15 6.62 -12.96 -2.14
N GLU A 16 7.33 -13.98 -1.64
CA GLU A 16 7.77 -15.11 -2.47
C GLU A 16 6.58 -15.97 -2.93
N SER A 17 5.66 -16.31 -2.02
CA SER A 17 4.46 -17.04 -2.37
C SER A 17 3.56 -16.24 -3.32
N ASN A 18 3.40 -14.93 -3.08
CA ASN A 18 2.60 -14.06 -3.92
C ASN A 18 3.22 -13.87 -5.32
N TRP A 19 4.54 -13.77 -5.39
CA TRP A 19 5.28 -13.71 -6.64
C TRP A 19 5.09 -14.99 -7.46
N ASN A 20 5.28 -16.15 -6.85
CA ASN A 20 5.12 -17.44 -7.53
C ASN A 20 3.67 -17.63 -8.02
N HIS A 21 2.69 -17.22 -7.21
CA HIS A 21 1.28 -17.21 -7.61
C HIS A 21 1.02 -16.34 -8.84
N LEU A 22 1.51 -15.10 -8.83
CA LEU A 22 1.38 -14.18 -9.97
C LEU A 22 2.10 -14.73 -11.20
N LYS A 23 3.34 -15.20 -11.06
CA LYS A 23 4.21 -15.65 -12.15
C LYS A 23 3.65 -16.89 -12.84
N ASN A 24 3.03 -17.80 -12.08
CA ASN A 24 2.38 -18.98 -12.64
C ASN A 24 1.18 -18.61 -13.53
N ARG A 25 0.44 -17.56 -13.18
CA ARG A 25 -0.72 -17.09 -13.95
C ARG A 25 -0.34 -16.14 -15.08
N PHE A 26 0.71 -15.35 -14.90
CA PHE A 26 1.19 -14.35 -15.85
C PHE A 26 2.71 -14.53 -16.06
N PRO A 27 3.13 -15.46 -16.94
CA PRO A 27 4.54 -15.79 -17.16
C PRO A 27 5.41 -14.62 -17.65
N ASP A 28 4.82 -13.57 -18.19
CA ASP A 28 5.54 -12.35 -18.63
C ASP A 28 5.70 -11.32 -17.51
N ALA A 29 5.08 -11.52 -16.34
CA ALA A 29 5.26 -10.65 -15.20
C ALA A 29 6.74 -10.57 -14.80
N LYS A 30 7.18 -9.39 -14.38
CA LYS A 30 8.54 -9.09 -13.94
C LYS A 30 8.53 -8.72 -12.46
N ARG A 31 9.65 -8.93 -11.78
CA ARG A 31 9.79 -8.58 -10.35
C ARG A 31 10.89 -7.55 -10.15
N ILE A 32 10.56 -6.50 -9.40
CA ILE A 32 11.51 -5.57 -8.80
C ILE A 32 11.57 -5.91 -7.30
N HIS A 33 12.76 -6.23 -6.80
CA HIS A 33 12.94 -6.68 -5.42
C HIS A 33 14.05 -5.91 -4.71
N GLY A 34 13.84 -5.62 -3.42
CA GLY A 34 14.88 -5.08 -2.54
C GLY A 34 15.23 -3.61 -2.77
N VAL A 35 14.46 -2.89 -3.58
CA VAL A 35 14.69 -1.45 -3.81
C VAL A 35 14.14 -0.65 -2.64
N ASN A 36 15.04 -0.05 -1.85
CA ASN A 36 14.66 0.82 -0.74
C ASN A 36 13.98 2.11 -1.26
N GLY A 37 12.78 2.38 -0.75
CA GLY A 37 11.96 3.55 -1.07
C GLY A 37 10.88 3.28 -2.11
N ILE A 38 9.62 3.56 -1.76
CA ILE A 38 8.42 3.28 -2.59
C ILE A 38 8.55 3.93 -3.98
N LEU A 39 8.85 5.24 -4.03
CA LEU A 39 8.98 5.94 -5.31
C LEU A 39 10.15 5.42 -6.15
N LYS A 40 11.27 5.07 -5.51
CA LYS A 40 12.43 4.54 -6.21
C LYS A 40 12.11 3.20 -6.86
N ALA A 41 11.43 2.30 -6.16
CA ALA A 41 11.02 1.01 -6.70
C ALA A 41 10.08 1.15 -7.90
N HIS A 42 9.13 2.09 -7.83
CA HIS A 42 8.21 2.36 -8.95
C HIS A 42 8.91 3.03 -10.15
N LYS A 43 9.90 3.90 -9.92
CA LYS A 43 10.74 4.44 -10.99
C LYS A 43 11.52 3.36 -11.71
N VAL A 44 12.14 2.42 -10.98
CA VAL A 44 12.83 1.27 -11.58
C VAL A 44 11.87 0.44 -12.45
N ALA A 45 10.65 0.19 -11.98
CA ALA A 45 9.63 -0.49 -12.79
C ALA A 45 9.26 0.32 -14.05
N SER A 46 9.04 1.63 -13.90
CA SER A 46 8.73 2.54 -15.01
C SER A 46 9.86 2.69 -16.03
N ASP A 47 11.12 2.57 -15.62
CA ASP A 47 12.27 2.63 -16.54
C ASP A 47 12.46 1.29 -17.29
N SER A 48 11.96 0.19 -16.71
CA SER A 48 12.02 -1.17 -17.27
C SER A 48 10.84 -1.52 -18.17
N VAL A 49 9.83 -0.63 -18.26
CA VAL A 49 8.62 -0.84 -19.05
C VAL A 49 8.91 -0.73 -20.55
N THR A 50 8.37 -1.66 -21.33
CA THR A 50 8.45 -1.63 -22.79
C THR A 50 7.23 -0.94 -23.40
N ALA A 51 6.08 -1.05 -22.74
CA ALA A 51 4.84 -0.39 -23.11
C ALA A 51 4.74 1.06 -22.59
N LYS A 52 3.65 1.76 -22.92
CA LYS A 52 3.31 3.06 -22.31
C LYS A 52 2.72 2.91 -20.91
N TRP A 53 2.05 1.77 -20.67
CA TRP A 53 1.29 1.48 -19.47
C TRP A 53 1.84 0.26 -18.78
N PHE A 54 1.80 0.25 -17.45
CA PHE A 54 2.20 -0.90 -16.67
C PHE A 54 1.40 -1.02 -15.39
N PHE A 55 1.13 -2.27 -15.03
CA PHE A 55 0.54 -2.62 -13.77
C PHE A 55 1.62 -2.78 -12.70
N VAL A 56 1.26 -2.42 -11.48
CA VAL A 56 2.05 -2.66 -10.27
C VAL A 56 1.24 -3.47 -9.28
N VAL A 57 1.85 -4.54 -8.78
CA VAL A 57 1.37 -5.40 -7.69
C VAL A 57 2.36 -5.29 -6.54
N ASP A 58 1.88 -4.96 -5.34
CA ASP A 58 2.74 -4.87 -4.15
C ASP A 58 3.06 -6.26 -3.59
N GLY A 59 4.17 -6.39 -2.87
CA GLY A 59 4.68 -7.68 -2.35
C GLY A 59 3.72 -8.41 -1.42
N ASP A 60 2.90 -7.66 -0.69
CA ASP A 60 1.88 -8.17 0.23
C ASP A 60 0.54 -8.51 -0.44
N ASN A 61 0.43 -8.37 -1.76
CA ASN A 61 -0.82 -8.63 -2.47
C ASN A 61 -0.85 -10.01 -3.12
N ARG A 62 -1.82 -10.82 -2.69
CA ARG A 62 -2.20 -12.05 -3.39
C ARG A 62 -3.24 -11.71 -4.45
N ILE A 63 -2.87 -11.81 -5.73
CA ILE A 63 -3.83 -11.62 -6.83
C ILE A 63 -4.91 -12.71 -6.82
N ARG A 64 -6.16 -12.31 -6.98
CA ARG A 64 -7.30 -13.24 -7.04
C ARG A 64 -7.34 -14.04 -8.34
N ASP A 65 -7.79 -15.28 -8.25
CA ASP A 65 -7.69 -16.26 -9.35
C ASP A 65 -8.59 -15.89 -10.55
N GLU A 66 -9.66 -15.14 -10.28
CA GLU A 66 -10.58 -14.58 -11.25
C GLU A 66 -10.14 -13.23 -11.82
N PHE A 67 -9.15 -12.55 -11.21
CA PHE A 67 -8.69 -11.25 -11.68
C PHE A 67 -7.78 -11.40 -12.90
N ASN A 68 -8.09 -10.64 -13.94
CA ASN A 68 -7.25 -10.48 -15.13
C ASN A 68 -6.86 -9.01 -15.29
N PHE A 69 -5.64 -8.76 -15.77
CA PHE A 69 -5.07 -7.43 -15.95
C PHE A 69 -5.64 -6.72 -17.19
N GLU A 70 -6.96 -6.58 -17.25
CA GLU A 70 -7.63 -5.88 -18.33
C GLU A 70 -7.49 -4.37 -18.13
N LEU A 71 -7.23 -3.65 -19.23
CA LEU A 71 -7.21 -2.19 -19.18
C LEU A 71 -8.63 -1.67 -18.92
N PRO A 72 -8.79 -0.58 -18.15
CA PRO A 72 -10.09 0.05 -17.98
C PRO A 72 -10.58 0.61 -19.33
N VAL A 73 -11.89 0.85 -19.43
CA VAL A 73 -12.53 1.34 -20.65
C VAL A 73 -11.85 2.62 -21.15
N GLU A 74 -11.49 2.64 -22.43
CA GLU A 74 -10.82 3.76 -23.10
C GLU A 74 -11.73 4.99 -23.26
N PRO A 75 -11.17 6.22 -23.35
CA PRO A 75 -9.74 6.54 -23.39
C PRO A 75 -9.08 6.60 -22.01
N LEU A 76 -7.83 6.11 -21.93
CA LEU A 76 -7.00 6.25 -20.74
C LEU A 76 -6.29 7.61 -20.71
N CYS A 77 -6.28 8.26 -19.55
CA CYS A 77 -5.60 9.54 -19.34
C CYS A 77 -4.16 9.32 -18.89
N SER A 78 -3.16 9.77 -19.66
CA SER A 78 -1.74 9.51 -19.34
C SER A 78 -1.25 10.14 -18.04
N THR A 79 -2.00 11.08 -17.48
CA THR A 79 -1.73 11.65 -16.15
C THR A 79 -2.50 10.92 -15.06
N ALA A 80 -3.43 10.02 -15.36
CA ALA A 80 -4.22 9.33 -14.35
C ALA A 80 -3.49 8.17 -13.67
N THR A 81 -3.86 7.94 -12.41
CA THR A 81 -3.59 6.69 -11.69
C THR A 81 -4.88 5.90 -11.58
N TYR A 82 -4.88 4.66 -12.06
CA TYR A 82 -6.02 3.75 -11.92
C TYR A 82 -5.71 2.73 -10.83
N VAL A 83 -6.60 2.58 -9.85
CA VAL A 83 -6.41 1.68 -8.71
C VAL A 83 -7.60 0.75 -8.56
N TRP A 84 -7.34 -0.54 -8.65
CA TRP A 84 -8.29 -1.60 -8.36
C TRP A 84 -8.41 -1.80 -6.86
N ARG A 85 -9.54 -2.32 -6.43
CA ARG A 85 -9.78 -2.55 -5.00
C ARG A 85 -9.03 -3.81 -4.56
N SER A 86 -8.51 -3.78 -3.35
CA SER A 86 -8.06 -4.96 -2.63
C SER A 86 -8.96 -5.17 -1.41
N VAL A 87 -9.05 -6.42 -0.96
CA VAL A 87 -9.64 -6.75 0.34
C VAL A 87 -8.50 -6.96 1.34
N ASN A 88 -8.52 -6.21 2.42
CA ASN A 88 -7.58 -6.43 3.51
C ASN A 88 -7.96 -7.73 4.23
N SER A 89 -6.99 -8.65 4.34
CA SER A 89 -7.19 -10.00 4.88
C SER A 89 -7.66 -10.03 6.34
N VAL A 90 -7.38 -8.99 7.13
CA VAL A 90 -7.63 -8.99 8.59
C VAL A 90 -8.91 -8.26 8.99
N ASN A 91 -9.24 -7.14 8.34
CA ASN A 91 -10.40 -6.30 8.69
C ASN A 91 -11.48 -6.28 7.61
N ARG A 92 -11.24 -6.98 6.49
CA ARG A 92 -12.17 -7.10 5.36
C ARG A 92 -12.54 -5.78 4.68
N LEU A 93 -11.88 -4.68 5.01
CA LEU A 93 -12.06 -3.43 4.28
C LEU A 93 -11.69 -3.63 2.81
N CYS A 94 -12.55 -3.12 1.92
CA CYS A 94 -12.40 -3.27 0.48
C CYS A 94 -12.29 -1.90 -0.20
N TYR A 95 -11.09 -1.48 -0.59
CA TYR A 95 -10.83 -0.17 -1.23
C TYR A 95 -9.43 -0.16 -1.86
N GLY A 96 -8.90 1.01 -2.25
CA GLY A 96 -7.62 1.11 -2.96
C GLY A 96 -6.36 0.84 -2.13
N ASN A 97 -6.44 0.64 -0.80
CA ASN A 97 -5.25 0.44 0.03
C ASN A 97 -4.56 -0.89 -0.26
N GLY A 98 -3.36 -0.81 -0.83
CA GLY A 98 -2.61 -1.97 -1.31
C GLY A 98 -3.13 -2.49 -2.66
N GLY A 99 -4.17 -1.90 -3.25
CA GLY A 99 -4.77 -2.37 -4.50
C GLY A 99 -3.80 -2.44 -5.68
N VAL A 100 -4.14 -3.20 -6.73
CA VAL A 100 -3.37 -3.21 -7.98
C VAL A 100 -3.47 -1.84 -8.65
N LYS A 101 -2.37 -1.32 -9.18
CA LYS A 101 -2.32 0.00 -9.83
C LYS A 101 -1.95 -0.12 -11.29
N LEU A 102 -2.48 0.75 -12.14
CA LEU A 102 -2.04 0.96 -13.51
C LEU A 102 -1.56 2.39 -13.65
N PHE A 103 -0.35 2.55 -14.18
CA PHE A 103 0.28 3.84 -14.41
C PHE A 103 0.70 3.99 -15.87
N ASN A 104 0.74 5.23 -16.32
CA ASN A 104 1.52 5.59 -17.51
C ASN A 104 2.96 5.88 -17.09
N LYS A 105 3.95 5.41 -17.87
CA LYS A 105 5.37 5.66 -17.58
C LYS A 105 5.74 7.14 -17.48
N ARG A 106 4.99 8.02 -18.14
CA ARG A 106 5.21 9.47 -18.11
C ARG A 106 5.11 10.04 -16.69
N LEU A 107 4.24 9.50 -15.83
CA LEU A 107 4.09 9.96 -14.45
C LEU A 107 5.41 9.90 -13.67
N PHE A 108 6.20 8.85 -13.90
CA PHE A 108 7.45 8.64 -13.18
C PHE A 108 8.65 9.43 -13.75
N GLN A 109 8.54 9.93 -14.99
CA GLN A 109 9.52 10.82 -15.59
C GLN A 109 9.45 12.23 -14.99
N GLU A 110 8.25 12.68 -14.63
CA GLU A 110 7.98 14.03 -14.13
C GLU A 110 8.09 14.12 -12.60
N VAL A 111 7.63 13.09 -11.86
CA VAL A 111 7.64 13.10 -10.39
C VAL A 111 9.05 13.16 -9.79
N ARG A 112 9.21 13.97 -8.74
CA ARG A 112 10.45 14.06 -7.94
C ARG A 112 10.27 13.56 -6.51
N SER A 113 9.12 13.83 -5.91
CA SER A 113 8.73 13.41 -4.56
C SER A 113 7.23 13.09 -4.52
N PHE A 114 6.77 12.52 -3.41
CA PHE A 114 5.36 12.28 -3.12
C PHE A 114 5.12 12.52 -1.63
N SER A 115 3.86 12.64 -1.21
CA SER A 115 3.51 12.82 0.20
C SER A 115 2.42 11.84 0.63
N GLY A 116 2.61 11.22 1.80
CA GLY A 116 1.64 10.29 2.37
C GLY A 116 1.42 9.07 1.50
N ASP A 117 0.28 9.04 0.78
CA ASP A 117 -0.02 7.98 -0.18
C ASP A 117 0.48 8.35 -1.58
N MET A 118 1.42 7.56 -2.10
CA MET A 118 2.00 7.81 -3.41
C MET A 118 0.94 7.76 -4.52
N THR A 119 0.01 6.81 -4.48
CA THR A 119 -0.97 6.61 -5.57
C THR A 119 -1.91 7.80 -5.73
N ILE A 120 -2.25 8.44 -4.61
CA ILE A 120 -3.14 9.61 -4.58
C ILE A 120 -2.36 10.91 -4.83
N SER A 121 -1.11 11.00 -4.37
CA SER A 121 -0.31 12.24 -4.50
C SER A 121 0.45 12.36 -5.82
N LEU A 122 0.62 11.27 -6.58
CA LEU A 122 1.28 11.29 -7.89
C LEU A 122 0.49 12.03 -8.96
N SER A 123 -0.84 12.10 -8.83
CA SER A 123 -1.71 12.69 -9.84
C SER A 123 -3.00 13.22 -9.23
N PRO A 124 -3.50 14.38 -9.68
CA PRO A 124 -4.86 14.83 -9.36
C PRO A 124 -5.94 13.91 -9.95
N ASP A 125 -5.63 13.16 -11.02
CA ASP A 125 -6.55 12.28 -11.74
C ASP A 125 -6.49 10.85 -11.17
N TYR A 126 -7.09 10.66 -10.00
CA TYR A 126 -7.16 9.37 -9.32
C TYR A 126 -8.48 8.64 -9.65
N HIS A 127 -8.38 7.48 -10.29
CA HIS A 127 -9.54 6.68 -10.71
C HIS A 127 -9.61 5.34 -9.96
N VAL A 128 -10.68 5.14 -9.20
CA VAL A 128 -10.97 3.83 -8.60
C VAL A 128 -11.65 2.94 -9.64
N VAL A 129 -11.09 1.76 -9.86
CA VAL A 129 -11.71 0.71 -10.66
C VAL A 129 -12.48 -0.21 -9.71
N ASN A 130 -13.80 -0.30 -9.88
CA ASN A 130 -14.71 -1.04 -9.00
C ASN A 130 -14.67 -2.56 -9.22
N VAL A 131 -13.46 -3.12 -9.28
CA VAL A 131 -13.18 -4.55 -9.38
C VAL A 131 -12.18 -4.91 -8.29
N VAL A 132 -12.41 -6.04 -7.61
CA VAL A 132 -11.50 -6.53 -6.57
C VAL A 132 -10.40 -7.37 -7.23
N ALA A 133 -9.17 -6.87 -7.20
CA ALA A 133 -8.04 -7.51 -7.88
C ALA A 133 -7.25 -8.47 -6.99
N SER A 134 -7.22 -8.19 -5.68
CA SER A 134 -6.29 -8.85 -4.76
C SER A 134 -6.80 -8.87 -3.34
N ASP A 135 -6.17 -9.70 -2.53
CA ASP A 135 -6.25 -9.68 -1.08
C ASP A 135 -4.90 -9.22 -0.51
N THR A 136 -4.91 -8.17 0.32
CA THR A 136 -3.70 -7.65 0.98
C THR A 136 -3.42 -8.48 2.24
N VAL A 137 -2.28 -9.16 2.28
CA VAL A 137 -1.87 -10.10 3.35
C VAL A 137 -0.84 -9.42 4.25
N ILE A 138 -1.31 -8.82 5.33
CA ILE A 138 -0.46 -8.01 6.23
C ILE A 138 -0.04 -8.75 7.50
N ASN A 139 -0.81 -9.77 7.90
CA ASN A 139 -0.61 -10.56 9.11
C ASN A 139 0.47 -11.63 8.93
N THR A 140 1.67 -11.22 8.51
CA THR A 140 2.77 -12.13 8.13
C THR A 140 3.94 -12.12 9.09
N SER A 141 4.06 -11.06 9.90
CA SER A 141 4.89 -11.04 11.09
C SER A 141 4.43 -9.92 12.02
N SER A 142 4.95 -9.89 13.25
CA SER A 142 4.68 -8.82 14.21
C SER A 142 4.96 -7.43 13.63
N PHE A 143 6.13 -7.24 13.04
CA PHE A 143 6.51 -5.97 12.41
C PHE A 143 5.61 -5.60 11.22
N HIS A 144 5.37 -6.52 10.29
CA HIS A 144 4.61 -6.18 9.06
C HIS A 144 3.15 -5.84 9.38
N SER A 145 2.58 -6.55 10.35
CA SER A 145 1.24 -6.29 10.90
C SER A 145 1.16 -4.90 11.53
N TRP A 146 2.12 -4.59 12.42
CA TRP A 146 2.23 -3.28 13.06
C TRP A 146 2.46 -2.16 12.03
N ARG A 147 3.39 -2.34 11.09
CA ARG A 147 3.74 -1.36 10.04
C ARG A 147 2.53 -1.02 9.18
N ALA A 148 1.80 -2.03 8.71
CA ALA A 148 0.64 -1.83 7.86
C ALA A 148 -0.47 -1.05 8.59
N ALA A 149 -0.79 -1.45 9.82
CA ALA A 149 -1.76 -0.73 10.66
C ALA A 149 -1.32 0.70 10.96
N PHE A 150 -0.07 0.87 11.40
CA PHE A 150 0.48 2.18 11.77
C PHE A 150 0.39 3.16 10.60
N ARG A 151 0.90 2.78 9.43
CA ARG A 151 0.89 3.65 8.24
C ARG A 151 -0.52 3.99 7.77
N GLU A 152 -1.42 3.01 7.74
CA GLU A 152 -2.79 3.23 7.25
C GLU A 152 -3.61 4.07 8.24
N CYS A 153 -3.51 3.79 9.54
CA CYS A 153 -4.19 4.58 10.57
C CYS A 153 -3.74 6.04 10.55
N ILE A 154 -2.44 6.34 10.39
CA ILE A 154 -1.97 7.73 10.21
C ILE A 154 -2.67 8.41 9.03
N LYS A 155 -2.70 7.75 7.86
CA LYS A 155 -3.37 8.30 6.66
C LYS A 155 -4.87 8.49 6.87
N LEU A 156 -5.50 7.61 7.66
CA LEU A 156 -6.91 7.66 8.00
C LEU A 156 -7.22 8.62 9.15
N SER A 157 -6.26 9.06 9.96
CA SER A 157 -6.48 10.08 10.99
C SER A 157 -6.70 11.47 10.40
N ILE A 158 -6.21 11.72 9.19
CA ILE A 158 -6.27 13.02 8.51
C ILE A 158 -7.68 13.28 7.95
N PRO A 159 -8.41 14.31 8.44
CA PRO A 159 -9.78 14.60 8.00
C PRO A 159 -9.91 14.88 6.49
N ARG A 160 -11.05 14.49 5.91
CA ARG A 160 -11.39 14.84 4.51
C ARG A 160 -12.28 16.07 4.47
N LYS A 161 -12.07 16.91 3.45
CA LYS A 161 -12.91 18.10 3.21
C LYS A 161 -14.34 17.71 2.81
N ASN A 162 -14.49 16.62 2.06
CA ASN A 162 -15.79 16.10 1.67
C ASN A 162 -16.42 15.32 2.84
N PRO A 163 -17.61 15.70 3.34
CA PRO A 163 -18.22 15.03 4.49
C PRO A 163 -18.51 13.53 4.28
N LYS A 164 -18.91 13.12 3.06
CA LYS A 164 -19.19 11.72 2.75
C LYS A 164 -17.92 10.88 2.81
N GLU A 165 -16.82 11.42 2.29
CA GLU A 165 -15.51 10.77 2.35
C GLU A 165 -14.96 10.72 3.77
N ASP A 166 -15.23 11.75 4.59
CA ASP A 166 -14.79 11.81 5.99
C ASP A 166 -15.52 10.78 6.87
N ILE A 167 -16.80 10.53 6.62
CA ILE A 167 -17.56 9.45 7.28
C ILE A 167 -16.92 8.09 6.95
N ILE A 168 -16.71 7.80 5.67
CA ILE A 168 -16.08 6.54 5.22
C ILE A 168 -14.67 6.39 5.81
N ARG A 169 -13.90 7.48 5.87
CA ARG A 169 -12.58 7.49 6.52
C ARG A 169 -12.67 7.11 8.00
N LYS A 170 -13.61 7.70 8.75
CA LYS A 170 -13.82 7.40 10.18
C LYS A 170 -14.24 5.95 10.40
N GLU A 171 -15.13 5.42 9.57
CA GLU A 171 -15.53 4.00 9.60
C GLU A 171 -14.32 3.08 9.38
N ARG A 172 -13.47 3.38 8.38
CA ARG A 172 -12.25 2.62 8.12
C ARG A 172 -11.28 2.69 9.29
N LEU A 173 -11.05 3.89 9.85
CA LEU A 173 -10.18 4.06 11.03
C LEU A 173 -10.73 3.25 12.22
N THR A 174 -12.05 3.24 12.41
CA THR A 174 -12.71 2.46 13.45
C THR A 174 -12.48 0.96 13.24
N ALA A 175 -12.60 0.45 12.01
CA ALA A 175 -12.36 -0.95 11.70
C ALA A 175 -10.93 -1.41 12.02
N TRP A 176 -9.93 -0.53 11.87
CA TRP A 176 -8.55 -0.83 12.30
C TRP A 176 -8.36 -0.87 13.83
N ASN A 177 -9.22 -0.20 14.59
CA ASN A 177 -9.22 -0.21 16.05
C ASN A 177 -10.07 -1.36 16.65
N LEU A 178 -10.86 -2.06 15.83
CA LEU A 178 -11.75 -3.15 16.23
C LEU A 178 -11.28 -4.51 15.69
N ILE A 179 -9.97 -4.67 15.47
CA ILE A 179 -9.39 -5.93 15.01
C ILE A 179 -9.61 -7.04 16.03
N ASP A 180 -10.03 -8.22 15.57
CA ASP A 180 -10.06 -9.42 16.40
C ASP A 180 -8.64 -9.86 16.73
N THR A 181 -8.25 -9.75 17.99
CA THR A 181 -6.90 -10.11 18.45
C THR A 181 -6.59 -11.60 18.39
N ARG A 182 -7.61 -12.46 18.19
CA ARG A 182 -7.44 -13.91 18.07
C ARG A 182 -6.94 -14.34 16.69
N ILE A 183 -7.00 -13.47 15.68
CA ILE A 183 -6.39 -13.75 14.38
C ILE A 183 -4.86 -13.69 14.49
N GLU A 184 -4.17 -14.36 13.59
CA GLU A 184 -2.71 -14.34 13.56
C GLU A 184 -2.18 -12.89 13.52
N PHE A 185 -1.28 -12.57 14.44
CA PHE A 185 -0.74 -11.22 14.66
C PHE A 185 -1.77 -10.10 14.94
N GLY A 186 -3.02 -10.41 15.27
CA GLY A 186 -4.07 -9.42 15.54
C GLY A 186 -3.68 -8.39 16.61
N ASP A 187 -3.01 -8.83 17.68
CA ASP A 187 -2.46 -7.94 18.72
C ASP A 187 -1.50 -6.89 18.17
N TRP A 188 -0.66 -7.26 17.20
CA TRP A 188 0.31 -6.34 16.59
C TRP A 188 -0.35 -5.31 15.68
N ILE A 189 -1.46 -5.68 15.06
CA ILE A 189 -2.28 -4.77 14.25
C ILE A 189 -2.92 -3.72 15.16
N LEU A 190 -3.53 -4.16 16.27
CA LEU A 190 -4.11 -3.25 17.26
C LEU A 190 -3.05 -2.34 17.89
N LYS A 191 -1.86 -2.86 18.21
CA LYS A 191 -0.72 -2.04 18.66
C LYS A 191 -0.33 -0.99 17.63
N GLY A 192 -0.23 -1.36 16.36
CA GLY A 192 0.08 -0.41 15.28
C GLY A 192 -0.97 0.69 15.11
N ALA A 193 -2.26 0.34 15.23
CA ALA A 193 -3.35 1.31 15.18
C ALA A 193 -3.31 2.30 16.36
N ASN A 194 -3.10 1.80 17.58
CA ASN A 194 -2.98 2.64 18.77
C ASN A 194 -1.74 3.54 18.72
N ASP A 195 -0.60 3.00 18.26
CA ASP A 195 0.63 3.78 18.10
C ASP A 195 0.48 4.90 17.07
N ALA A 196 -0.27 4.65 16.00
CA ALA A 196 -0.60 5.67 15.02
C ALA A 196 -1.45 6.80 15.59
N ALA A 197 -2.40 6.50 16.49
CA ALA A 197 -3.20 7.52 17.15
C ALA A 197 -2.32 8.47 17.98
N HIS A 198 -1.44 7.92 18.84
CA HIS A 198 -0.52 8.73 19.65
C HIS A 198 0.45 9.53 18.76
N PHE A 199 1.08 8.88 17.77
CA PHE A 199 2.02 9.56 16.88
C PHE A 199 1.34 10.66 16.05
N TYR A 200 0.09 10.47 15.65
CA TYR A 200 -0.69 11.51 14.99
C TYR A 200 -0.94 12.71 15.91
N GLU A 201 -1.40 12.49 17.14
CA GLU A 201 -1.67 13.57 18.11
C GLU A 201 -0.43 14.39 18.41
N GLU A 202 0.73 13.73 18.59
CA GLU A 202 2.00 14.40 18.87
C GLU A 202 2.55 15.20 17.68
N ASN A 203 2.16 14.89 16.45
CA ASN A 203 2.80 15.42 15.24
C ASN A 203 1.82 16.08 14.25
N ILE A 204 0.55 16.27 14.61
CA ILE A 204 -0.47 16.85 13.72
C ILE A 204 -0.12 18.26 13.25
N GLU A 205 0.63 19.02 14.05
CA GLU A 205 1.11 20.36 13.71
C GLU A 205 2.21 20.34 12.64
N ASN A 206 2.89 19.20 12.45
CA ASN A 206 3.93 18.98 11.44
C ASN A 206 3.56 17.85 10.48
N MET A 207 2.57 18.12 9.62
CA MET A 207 2.05 17.16 8.65
C MET A 207 3.10 16.65 7.65
N GLU A 208 4.08 17.46 7.29
CA GLU A 208 5.16 17.03 6.37
C GLU A 208 6.05 15.97 7.02
N PHE A 209 6.45 16.18 8.27
CA PHE A 209 7.19 15.19 9.06
C PHE A 209 6.37 13.91 9.23
N LEU A 210 5.11 14.02 9.62
CA LEU A 210 4.19 12.90 9.79
C LEU A 210 4.11 12.03 8.52
N LEU A 211 3.87 12.65 7.37
CA LEU A 211 3.64 11.96 6.09
C LEU A 211 4.91 11.41 5.44
N SER A 212 6.06 12.05 5.69
CA SER A 212 7.36 11.51 5.24
C SER A 212 7.80 10.33 6.11
N THR A 213 7.60 10.41 7.42
CA THR A 213 8.01 9.39 8.40
C THR A 213 7.31 8.05 8.17
N ILE A 214 6.01 8.04 7.87
CA ILE A 214 5.29 6.79 7.56
C ILE A 214 5.81 6.10 6.28
N ASN A 215 6.66 6.75 5.48
CA ASN A 215 7.28 6.16 4.29
C ASN A 215 8.76 5.84 4.49
N ASP A 216 9.35 6.15 5.65
CA ASP A 216 10.70 5.74 6.02
C ASP A 216 10.68 4.36 6.68
N PHE A 217 11.01 3.34 5.89
CA PHE A 217 10.99 1.94 6.36
C PHE A 217 12.07 1.64 7.39
N LYS A 218 13.18 2.40 7.40
CA LYS A 218 14.21 2.27 8.42
C LYS A 218 13.70 2.83 9.74
N TRP A 219 13.13 4.04 9.72
CA TRP A 219 12.53 4.63 10.91
C TRP A 219 11.44 3.74 11.50
N LEU A 220 10.54 3.21 10.67
CA LEU A 220 9.50 2.28 11.10
C LEU A 220 10.08 1.05 11.80
N ARG A 221 11.15 0.47 11.23
CA ARG A 221 11.85 -0.69 11.79
C ARG A 221 12.49 -0.37 13.14
N ASP A 222 13.20 0.74 13.22
CA ASP A 222 13.89 1.17 14.43
C ASP A 222 12.89 1.49 15.55
N THR A 223 11.82 2.23 15.26
CA THR A 223 10.73 2.54 16.19
C THR A 223 10.09 1.27 16.75
N PHE A 224 9.78 0.30 15.88
CA PHE A 224 9.24 -0.98 16.33
C PHE A 224 10.22 -1.73 17.25
N ASN A 225 11.49 -1.82 16.86
CA ASN A 225 12.51 -2.54 17.62
C ASN A 225 12.77 -1.90 18.99
N LEU A 226 12.89 -0.57 19.04
CA LEU A 226 13.08 0.18 20.28
C LEU A 226 11.91 -0.03 21.24
N LYS A 227 10.68 0.00 20.73
CA LYS A 227 9.48 -0.07 21.56
C LYS A 227 9.18 -1.48 22.06
N TYR A 228 9.43 -2.50 21.23
CA TYR A 228 8.92 -3.85 21.49
C TYR A 228 9.98 -4.93 21.60
N ILE A 229 11.13 -4.81 20.93
CA ILE A 229 12.15 -5.86 20.98
C ILE A 229 13.15 -5.62 22.13
N GLN A 230 13.47 -4.36 22.41
CA GLN A 230 14.39 -4.02 23.50
C GLN A 230 13.75 -4.09 24.89
N LYS A 231 12.43 -3.85 25.00
CA LYS A 231 11.70 -3.90 26.28
C LYS A 231 11.48 -5.31 26.81
N ASP A 232 11.47 -6.33 25.94
CA ASP A 232 11.30 -7.74 26.35
C ASP A 232 12.61 -8.37 26.90
N ARG A 233 13.70 -7.59 26.99
CA ARG A 233 15.01 -8.02 27.51
C ARG A 233 15.41 -7.34 28.83
N ALA A 234 14.52 -6.54 29.43
CA ALA A 234 14.71 -5.87 30.71
C ALA A 234 13.66 -6.37 31.70
#